data_AF-A0A957EKK8-F1
#
_entry.id   AF-A0A957EKK8-F1
#
_cell.length_a   1.000
_cell.length_b   1.000
_cell.length_c   1.000
_cell.angle_alpha   90.00
_cell.angle_beta   90.00
_cell.angle_gamma   90.00
#
_symmetry.space_group_name_H-M   'P 1'
#
loop_
_entity.id
_entity.type
_entity.pdbx_description
1 polymer ?
#
loop_
_entity_poly.entity_id
_entity_poly.type
_entity_poly.pdbx_seq_one_letter_code
_entity_poly.pdbx_strand_id
1 'polypeptide(L)' 'MDTKTNLYDLSFADLTQFLADLGEPKFRAQQIWHWLYQGYAADVHEMTNLSKGLREKLATAVTIQPFVPVT' A
#
# COMPACT_ATOMS: atom_id res chain seq x y z
N MET A 1 15.18 -12.86 -2.91
CA MET A 1 14.83 -11.74 -3.80
C MET A 1 13.47 -11.28 -3.37
N ASP A 2 13.39 -10.15 -2.66
CA ASP A 2 12.14 -9.61 -2.17
C ASP A 2 11.28 -9.13 -3.35
N THR A 3 10.33 -9.96 -3.77
CA THR A 3 9.45 -9.74 -4.93
C THR A 3 8.28 -8.80 -4.63
N LYS A 4 8.28 -8.12 -3.48
CA LYS A 4 7.17 -7.28 -3.04
C LYS A 4 7.25 -5.90 -3.70
N THR A 5 6.10 -5.36 -4.08
CA THR A 5 6.01 -4.03 -4.68
C THR A 5 6.06 -2.97 -3.59
N ASN A 6 6.96 -1.98 -3.68
CA ASN A 6 6.92 -0.85 -2.75
C ASN A 6 5.75 0.08 -3.11
N LEU A 7 4.92 0.42 -2.12
CA LEU A 7 3.76 1.28 -2.35
C LEU A 7 4.14 2.69 -2.81
N TYR A 8 5.33 3.18 -2.48
CA TYR A 8 5.83 4.47 -2.96
C TYR A 8 6.29 4.46 -4.44
N ASP A 9 6.45 3.28 -5.04
CA ASP A 9 6.80 3.16 -6.47
C ASP A 9 5.56 3.20 -7.38
N LEU A 10 4.35 3.13 -6.80
CA LEU A 10 3.08 3.13 -7.54
C LEU A 10 2.50 4.54 -7.63
N SER A 11 2.08 4.94 -8.84
CA SER A 11 1.16 6.08 -8.95
C SER A 11 -0.20 5.73 -8.35
N PHE A 12 -1.06 6.74 -8.11
CA PHE A 12 -2.41 6.48 -7.61
C PHE A 12 -3.21 5.60 -8.58
N ALA A 13 -3.00 5.77 -9.89
CA ALA A 13 -3.62 4.95 -10.92
C ALA A 13 -3.12 3.50 -10.85
N ASP A 14 -1.81 3.30 -10.70
CA ASP A 14 -1.21 1.97 -10.60
C ASP A 14 -1.63 1.26 -9.30
N LEU A 15 -1.69 1.97 -8.18
CA LEU A 15 -2.25 1.44 -6.93
C LEU A 15 -3.71 1.02 -7.10
N THR A 16 -4.50 1.82 -7.82
CA THR A 16 -5.91 1.51 -8.09
C THR A 16 -6.03 0.25 -8.95
N GLN A 17 -5.19 0.12 -9.97
CA GLN A 17 -5.17 -1.06 -10.85
C GLN A 17 -4.69 -2.30 -10.09
N PHE A 18 -3.62 -2.17 -9.30
CA PHE A 18 -3.10 -3.22 -8.43
C PHE A 18 -4.21 -3.76 -7.52
N LEU A 19 -4.95 -2.89 -6.84
CA LEU A 19 -6.06 -3.32 -5.99
C LEU A 19 -7.20 -3.97 -6.78
N ALA A 20 -7.50 -3.48 -7.99
CA ALA A 20 -8.48 -4.10 -8.86
C ALA A 20 -8.09 -5.52 -9.27
N ASP A 21 -6.81 -5.76 -9.56
CA ASP A 21 -6.25 -7.09 -9.88
C ASP A 21 -6.31 -8.04 -8.67
N LEU A 22 -6.26 -7.51 -7.45
CA LEU A 22 -6.51 -8.24 -6.20
C LEU A 22 -8.01 -8.46 -5.89
N GLY A 23 -8.92 -7.97 -6.74
CA GLY A 23 -10.36 -8.06 -6.55
C GLY A 23 -10.91 -7.08 -5.51
N GLU A 24 -10.16 -6.04 -5.16
CA GLU A 24 -10.57 -5.04 -4.17
C GLU A 24 -11.23 -3.81 -4.83
N PRO A 25 -12.21 -3.17 -4.16
CA PRO A 25 -12.86 -1.98 -4.69
C PRO A 25 -11.90 -0.79 -4.86
N LYS A 26 -12.11 0.01 -5.93
CA LYS A 26 -11.28 1.20 -6.23
C LYS A 26 -11.13 2.20 -5.08
N PHE A 27 -12.15 2.35 -4.24
CA PHE A 27 -12.09 3.28 -3.10
C PHE A 27 -11.02 2.90 -2.06
N ARG A 28 -10.56 1.64 -2.03
CA ARG A 28 -9.46 1.19 -1.17
C ARG A 28 -8.14 1.89 -1.51
N ALA A 29 -7.94 2.25 -2.78
CA ALA A 29 -6.76 3.01 -3.20
C ALA A 29 -6.69 4.35 -2.46
N GLN A 30 -7.82 5.05 -2.33
CA GLN A 30 -7.88 6.34 -1.63
C GLN A 30 -7.55 6.20 -0.13
N GLN A 31 -7.99 5.11 0.51
CA GLN A 31 -7.67 4.85 1.91
C GLN A 31 -6.18 4.61 2.11
N ILE A 32 -5.58 3.76 1.28
CA ILE A 32 -4.14 3.47 1.31
C ILE A 32 -3.33 4.73 1.00
N TRP A 33 -3.74 5.50 -0.02
CA TRP A 33 -3.09 6.75 -0.39
C TRP A 33 -3.08 7.76 0.76
N HIS A 34 -4.20 7.90 1.47
CA HIS A 34 -4.27 8.74 2.67
C HIS A 34 -3.28 8.28 3.74
N TRP A 35 -3.17 6.98 3.99
CA TRP A 35 -2.21 6.46 4.97
C TRP A 35 -0.75 6.67 4.57
N LEU A 36 -0.41 6.57 3.29
CA LEU A 36 0.94 6.82 2.81
C LEU A 36 1.33 8.29 2.93
N TYR A 37 0.47 9.20 2.47
CA TYR A 37 0.84 10.61 2.27
C TYR A 37 0.33 11.57 3.36
N GLN A 38 -0.57 11.13 4.24
CA GLN A 38 -1.10 11.94 5.36
C GLN A 38 -0.88 11.24 6.70
N GLY A 39 -1.09 9.92 6.75
CA GLY A 39 -0.87 9.12 7.95
C GLY A 39 0.59 8.72 8.19
N TYR A 40 1.44 8.81 7.16
CA TYR A 40 2.83 8.35 7.16
C TYR A 40 3.01 6.92 7.70
N ALA A 41 2.06 6.04 7.34
CA ALA A 41 2.10 4.66 7.80
C ALA A 41 3.40 3.99 7.37
N ALA A 42 4.05 3.28 8.30
CA ALA A 42 5.24 2.49 8.01
C ALA A 42 4.90 1.01 7.73
N ASP A 43 3.70 0.59 8.10
CA ASP A 43 3.21 -0.78 7.94
C ASP A 43 1.71 -0.80 7.56
N VAL A 44 1.32 -1.74 6.70
CA VAL A 44 -0.08 -1.91 6.27
C VAL A 44 -1.02 -2.26 7.43
N HIS A 45 -0.49 -2.82 8.52
CA HIS A 45 -1.22 -3.12 9.74
C HIS A 45 -1.71 -1.87 10.48
N GLU A 46 -1.04 -0.72 10.30
CA GLU A 46 -1.43 0.58 10.85
C GLU A 46 -2.68 1.15 10.17
N MET A 47 -3.02 0.68 8.97
CA MET A 47 -4.17 1.14 8.19
C MET A 47 -5.50 0.60 8.75
N THR A 48 -5.93 1.10 9.91
CA THR A 48 -7.04 0.53 10.71
C THR A 48 -8.42 0.59 10.05
N ASN A 49 -8.58 1.42 9.01
CA ASN A 49 -9.80 1.50 8.19
C ASN A 49 -9.85 0.45 7.05
N LEU A 50 -8.81 -0.38 6.90
CA LEU A 50 -8.80 -1.55 6.03
C LEU A 50 -9.28 -2.80 6.78
N SER A 51 -9.96 -3.70 6.07
CA SER A 51 -10.36 -4.99 6.66
C SER A 51 -9.12 -5.80 7.04
N LYS A 52 -9.26 -6.70 8.03
CA LYS A 52 -8.16 -7.59 8.42
C LYS A 52 -7.63 -8.41 7.23
N GLY A 53 -8.53 -9.00 6.44
CA GLY A 53 -8.15 -9.78 5.27
C GLY A 53 -7.40 -8.97 4.21
N LEU A 54 -7.77 -7.70 3.98
CA LEU A 54 -7.03 -6.85 3.06
C LEU A 54 -5.63 -6.53 3.58
N ARG A 55 -5.48 -6.23 4.87
CA ARG A 55 -4.16 -5.99 5.47
C ARG A 55 -3.26 -7.22 5.36
N GLU A 56 -3.79 -8.42 5.56
CA GLU A 56 -3.05 -9.67 5.41
C GLU A 56 -2.61 -9.91 3.95
N LYS A 57 -3.48 -9.66 2.96
CA LYS A 57 -3.11 -9.72 1.53
C LYS A 57 -2.01 -8.71 1.19
N LEU A 58 -2.13 -7.47 1.68
CA LEU A 58 -1.14 -6.43 1.41
C LEU A 58 0.21 -6.76 2.07
N ALA A 59 0.20 -7.29 3.29
CA ALA A 59 1.42 -7.66 4.01
C ALA A 59 2.28 -8.70 3.25
N THR A 60 1.67 -9.53 2.41
CA THR A 60 2.39 -10.49 1.57
C THR A 60 2.79 -9.94 0.20
N ALA A 61 2.07 -8.93 -0.32
CA ALA A 61 2.26 -8.42 -1.69
C ALA A 61 3.10 -7.14 -1.78
N VAL A 62 3.10 -6.29 -0.74
CA VAL A 62 3.70 -4.96 -0.79
C VAL A 62 4.64 -4.65 0.37
N THR A 63 5.49 -3.64 0.18
CA THR A 63 6.31 -3.00 1.21
C THR A 63 6.02 -1.51 1.28
N ILE A 64 6.39 -0.87 2.40
CA ILE A 64 6.35 0.58 2.57
C ILE A 64 7.75 1.03 2.98
N GLN A 65 8.53 1.49 2.01
CA GLN A 65 9.91 1.91 2.25
C GLN A 65 10.14 3.30 1.66
N PRO A 66 10.29 4.34 2.49
CA PRO A 66 10.63 5.67 2.01
C PRO A 66 12.07 5.71 1.48
N PHE A 67 12.33 6.62 0.55
CA PHE A 67 13.67 6.85 0.03
C PHE A 67 14.57 7.42 1.14
N VAL A 68 15.72 6.75 1.38
CA VAL A 68 16.75 7.23 2.30
C VAL A 68 17.93 7.74 1.46
N PRO A 69 18.26 9.04 1.52
CA PRO A 69 19.40 9.57 0.79
C PRO A 69 20.71 8.99 1.34
N VAL A 70 21.61 8.58 0.45
CA VAL A 70 22.98 8.19 0.81
C VAL A 70 23.77 9.47 1.08
N THR A 71 24.34 9.59 2.26
CA THR A 71 25.17 10.75 2.67
C THR A 71 26.64 10.38 2.68
#